data_AF-A0A969BV63-F1
#
_entry.id   AF-A0A969BV63-F1
#
_cell.length_a   1.000
_cell.length_b   1.000
_cell.length_c   1.000
_cell.angle_alpha   90.00
_cell.angle_beta   90.00
_cell.angle_gamma   90.00
#
_symmetry.space_group_name_H-M   'P 1'
#
loop_
_entity.id
_entity.type
_entity.pdbx_description
1 polymer ?
#
loop_
_entity_poly.entity_id
_entity_poly.type
_entity_poly.pdbx_seq_one_letter_code
_entity_poly.pdbx_strand_id
1 'polypeptide(L)'
;MTNNQQSNSLRLDRRNFIKLAGGALAAAGTVHLFPAQQAQAAIINLHLAGTDGWFYIPGSVPTFLPDPLASAPMNIYGFGFRDVTNIAANNIINEKGKAQIASPIISVNVMDELYLKLT
;
A
#
# COMPACT_ATOMS: atom_id res chain seq x y z
N MET A 1 39.57 -4.42 -67.72
CA MET A 1 38.47 -5.28 -67.22
C MET A 1 39.10 -6.12 -66.11
N THR A 2 38.82 -5.98 -64.82
CA THR A 2 37.53 -5.81 -64.12
C THR A 2 37.73 -5.07 -62.78
N ASN A 3 36.88 -4.08 -62.52
CA ASN A 3 36.65 -3.48 -61.20
C ASN A 3 35.90 -4.48 -60.31
N ASN A 4 36.29 -4.63 -59.05
CA ASN A 4 35.40 -5.19 -58.03
C ASN A 4 35.31 -4.24 -56.84
N GLN A 5 34.11 -3.67 -56.72
CA GLN A 5 33.64 -2.74 -55.70
C GLN A 5 33.62 -3.43 -54.33
N GLN A 6 34.43 -2.96 -53.38
CA GLN A 6 34.22 -3.28 -51.97
C GLN A 6 33.02 -2.46 -51.49
N SER A 7 31.89 -3.12 -51.26
CA SER A 7 30.70 -2.51 -50.67
C SER A 7 31.01 -2.09 -49.22
N ASN A 8 31.24 -0.80 -49.01
CA ASN A 8 31.29 -0.19 -47.68
C ASN A 8 29.88 -0.18 -47.09
N SER A 9 29.45 -1.29 -46.48
CA SER A 9 28.26 -1.29 -45.64
C SER A 9 28.54 -0.41 -44.43
N LEU A 10 27.89 0.76 -44.37
CA LEU A 10 27.93 1.67 -43.23
C LEU A 10 27.35 0.93 -42.01
N ARG A 11 28.22 0.29 -41.23
CA ARG A 11 27.85 -0.32 -39.96
C ARG A 11 27.55 0.79 -38.98
N LEU A 12 26.27 0.95 -38.64
CA LEU A 12 25.82 1.80 -37.53
C LEU A 12 26.42 1.25 -36.23
N ASP A 13 27.54 1.81 -35.82
CA ASP A 13 28.16 1.51 -34.54
C ASP A 13 27.29 2.07 -33.40
N ARG A 14 27.24 1.36 -32.25
CA ARG A 14 26.41 1.74 -31.09
C ARG A 14 26.66 3.19 -30.65
N ARG A 15 27.91 3.66 -30.77
CA ARG A 15 28.28 5.05 -30.47
C ARG A 15 27.70 6.05 -31.47
N ASN A 16 27.64 5.68 -32.75
CA ASN A 16 27.03 6.52 -33.79
C ASN A 16 25.50 6.50 -33.68
N PHE A 17 24.92 5.38 -33.25
CA PHE A 17 23.49 5.28 -32.92
C PHE A 17 23.12 6.17 -31.72
N ILE A 18 23.88 6.15 -30.62
CA ILE A 18 23.63 7.02 -29.46
C ILE A 18 23.77 8.50 -29.82
N LYS A 19 24.76 8.87 -30.65
CA LYS A 19 24.91 10.26 -31.12
C LYS A 19 23.75 10.71 -32.00
N LEU A 20 23.25 9.83 -32.88
CA LEU A 20 22.11 10.13 -33.73
C LEU A 20 20.80 10.20 -32.92
N ALA A 21 20.57 9.24 -32.01
CA ALA A 21 19.38 9.21 -31.14
C ALA A 21 19.37 10.37 -30.14
N GLY A 22 20.51 10.67 -29.50
CA GLY A 22 20.66 11.81 -28.60
C GLY A 22 20.58 13.16 -29.32
N GLY A 23 21.09 13.26 -30.55
CA GLY A 23 20.98 14.46 -31.38
C GLY A 23 19.56 14.70 -31.92
N ALA A 24 18.83 13.65 -32.27
CA ALA A 24 17.44 13.75 -32.74
C ALA A 24 16.47 14.13 -31.62
N LEU A 25 16.68 13.63 -30.39
CA LEU A 25 15.90 14.03 -29.22
C LEU A 25 16.08 15.52 -28.86
N ALA A 26 17.27 16.09 -29.10
CA ALA A 26 17.53 17.50 -28.84
C ALA A 26 16.85 18.46 -29.84
N ALA A 27 16.53 18.00 -31.06
CA ALA A 27 15.98 18.83 -32.11
C ALA A 27 14.44 18.85 -32.19
N ALA A 28 13.74 17.88 -31.58
CA ALA A 28 12.29 17.68 -31.79
C ALA A 28 11.44 17.72 -30.51
N GLY A 29 12.01 17.88 -29.32
CA GLY A 29 11.20 17.89 -28.10
C GLY A 29 11.91 18.56 -26.96
N THR A 30 11.23 19.51 -26.33
CA THR A 30 11.48 19.90 -24.96
C THR A 30 11.65 18.62 -24.13
N VAL A 31 12.87 18.35 -23.67
CA VAL A 31 13.08 17.34 -22.62
C VAL A 31 12.40 17.92 -21.38
N HIS A 32 11.12 17.57 -21.20
CA HIS A 32 10.44 17.76 -19.94
C HIS A 32 11.09 16.77 -18.97
N LEU A 33 12.19 17.20 -18.34
CA LEU A 33 12.64 16.62 -17.08
C LEU A 33 11.48 16.82 -16.12
N PHE A 34 10.68 15.77 -15.92
CA PHE A 34 9.71 15.77 -14.85
C PHE A 34 10.49 15.99 -13.55
N PRO A 35 10.18 17.04 -12.77
CA PRO A 35 10.80 17.17 -11.47
C PRO A 35 10.55 15.87 -10.71
N ALA A 36 11.61 15.27 -10.18
CA ALA A 36 11.46 14.17 -9.24
C ALA A 36 10.71 14.75 -8.04
N GLN A 37 9.41 14.50 -7.96
CA GLN A 37 8.62 14.85 -6.79
C GLN A 37 9.11 13.94 -5.67
N GLN A 38 10.00 14.48 -4.83
CA GLN A 38 10.35 13.82 -3.59
C GLN A 38 9.08 13.80 -2.74
N ALA A 39 8.52 12.60 -2.56
CA ALA A 39 7.45 12.41 -1.59
C ALA A 39 8.03 12.80 -0.22
N GLN A 40 7.45 13.83 0.41
CA GLN A 40 7.81 14.18 1.77
C GLN A 40 7.38 13.01 2.66
N ALA A 41 8.34 12.43 3.39
CA ALA A 41 8.05 11.40 4.39
C ALA A 41 6.99 11.90 5.38
N ALA A 42 5.95 11.10 5.59
CA ALA A 42 4.88 11.41 6.53
C ALA A 42 5.23 10.92 7.93
N ILE A 43 4.81 11.67 8.95
CA ILE A 43 4.74 11.19 10.33
C ILE A 43 3.29 10.74 10.58
N ILE A 44 3.10 9.46 10.82
CA ILE A 44 1.81 8.81 11.04
C ILE A 44 1.69 8.48 12.52
N ASN A 45 0.65 8.99 13.18
CA ASN A 45 0.30 8.64 14.55
C ASN A 45 -0.98 7.82 14.54
N LEU A 46 -0.89 6.56 14.93
CA LEU A 46 -2.02 5.63 15.01
C LEU A 46 -2.27 5.24 16.46
N HIS A 47 -3.53 5.21 16.88
CA HIS A 47 -3.93 4.71 18.19
C HIS A 47 -4.94 3.58 18.01
N LEU A 48 -4.54 2.36 18.37
CA LEU A 48 -5.41 1.20 18.40
C LEU A 48 -5.78 0.84 19.84
N ALA A 49 -7.03 0.48 20.06
CA ALA A 49 -7.50 -0.10 21.32
C ALA A 49 -7.71 -1.61 21.15
N GLY A 50 -7.20 -2.39 22.09
CA GLY A 50 -7.56 -3.81 22.21
C GLY A 50 -8.98 -3.92 22.77
N THR A 51 -9.86 -4.64 22.08
CA THR A 51 -11.24 -4.79 22.53
C THR A 51 -11.85 -6.11 22.07
N ASP A 52 -13.05 -6.39 22.56
CA ASP A 52 -13.87 -7.55 22.25
C ASP A 52 -15.06 -7.18 21.35
N GLY A 53 -15.79 -8.17 20.88
CA GLY A 53 -17.00 -7.93 20.09
C GLY A 53 -17.73 -9.20 19.70
N TRP A 54 -19.01 -9.03 19.36
CA TRP A 54 -19.83 -10.05 18.76
C TRP A 54 -19.85 -9.90 17.26
N PHE A 55 -19.80 -11.02 16.56
CA PHE A 55 -19.68 -11.05 15.12
C PHE A 55 -20.62 -12.05 14.49
N TYR A 56 -20.90 -11.83 13.22
CA TYR A 56 -21.55 -12.80 12.35
C TYR A 56 -20.52 -13.37 11.38
N ILE A 57 -20.36 -14.69 11.42
CA ILE A 57 -19.62 -15.46 10.42
C ILE A 57 -20.61 -16.39 9.71
N PRO A 58 -20.66 -16.40 8.36
CA PRO A 58 -21.57 -17.29 7.64
C PRO A 58 -21.18 -18.77 7.83
N GLY A 59 -22.20 -19.63 7.83
CA GLY A 59 -22.05 -21.08 7.99
C GLY A 59 -22.27 -21.56 9.42
N SER A 60 -22.03 -22.85 9.64
CA SER A 60 -22.07 -23.49 10.96
C SER A 60 -20.96 -24.53 11.04
N VAL A 61 -20.38 -24.63 12.24
CA VAL A 61 -19.38 -25.63 12.56
C VAL A 61 -19.93 -26.37 13.77
N PRO A 62 -20.27 -27.66 13.67
CA PRO A 62 -20.80 -28.41 14.79
C PRO A 62 -19.95 -28.20 16.04
N THR A 63 -20.59 -27.95 17.18
CA THR A 63 -19.95 -27.70 18.48
C THR A 63 -19.22 -26.36 18.64
N PHE A 64 -18.90 -25.63 17.56
CA PHE A 64 -18.10 -24.39 17.63
C PHE A 64 -18.82 -23.13 17.13
N LEU A 65 -19.81 -23.25 16.23
CA LEU A 65 -20.54 -22.11 15.65
C LEU A 65 -22.00 -22.52 15.36
N PRO A 66 -23.02 -21.82 15.90
CA PRO A 66 -22.94 -20.58 16.67
C PRO A 66 -22.46 -20.78 18.12
N ASP A 67 -21.83 -19.75 18.68
CA ASP A 67 -21.56 -19.61 20.10
C ASP A 67 -22.90 -19.58 20.87
N PRO A 68 -23.10 -20.45 21.88
CA PRO A 68 -24.35 -20.50 22.66
C PRO A 68 -24.71 -19.21 23.40
N LEU A 69 -23.73 -18.33 23.64
CA LEU A 69 -23.94 -17.05 24.33
C LEU A 69 -24.26 -15.90 23.37
N ALA A 70 -24.19 -16.12 22.06
CA ALA A 70 -24.45 -15.08 21.08
C ALA A 70 -25.94 -14.73 21.00
N SER A 71 -26.23 -13.43 21.00
CA SER A 71 -27.56 -12.91 20.66
C SER A 71 -27.67 -12.70 19.15
N ALA A 72 -28.82 -13.07 18.57
CA ALA A 72 -29.08 -12.81 17.15
C ALA A 72 -28.93 -11.31 16.82
N PRO A 73 -28.34 -10.95 15.66
CA PRO A 73 -27.94 -11.83 14.56
C PRO A 73 -26.50 -12.36 14.66
N MET A 74 -25.78 -12.10 15.75
CA MET A 74 -24.40 -12.53 15.91
C MET A 74 -24.33 -14.01 16.28
N ASN A 75 -23.20 -14.65 15.98
CA ASN A 75 -23.01 -16.07 16.23
C ASN A 75 -21.62 -16.44 16.76
N ILE A 76 -20.72 -15.48 16.99
CA ILE A 76 -19.41 -15.76 17.60
C ILE A 76 -18.89 -14.54 18.35
N TYR A 77 -18.19 -14.77 19.46
CA TYR A 77 -17.45 -13.75 20.20
C TYR A 77 -15.97 -13.78 19.84
N GLY A 78 -15.33 -12.62 19.79
CA GLY A 78 -13.89 -12.54 19.50
C GLY A 78 -13.24 -11.28 20.06
N PHE A 79 -11.91 -11.34 20.09
CA PHE A 79 -11.05 -10.21 20.44
C PHE A 79 -10.39 -9.66 19.18
N GLY A 80 -10.12 -8.36 19.18
CA GLY A 80 -9.46 -7.69 18.08
C GLY A 80 -9.09 -6.27 18.44
N PHE A 81 -8.87 -5.47 17.40
CA PHE A 81 -8.52 -4.07 17.55
C PHE A 81 -9.64 -3.17 17.05
N ARG A 82 -9.65 -1.96 17.59
CA ARG A 82 -10.46 -0.83 17.14
C ARG A 82 -9.55 0.36 16.91
N ASP A 83 -9.67 1.00 15.76
CA ASP A 83 -9.02 2.29 15.52
C ASP A 83 -9.70 3.38 16.37
N VAL A 84 -8.93 3.98 17.26
CA VAL A 84 -9.35 5.05 18.18
C VAL A 84 -8.52 6.32 18.00
N THR A 85 -7.81 6.45 16.88
CA THR A 85 -6.88 7.57 16.58
C THR A 85 -7.53 8.93 16.76
N ASN A 86 -8.80 9.08 16.37
CA ASN A 86 -9.54 10.33 16.46
C ASN A 86 -10.53 10.37 17.63
N ILE A 87 -10.35 9.51 18.64
CA ILE A 87 -11.22 9.43 19.82
C ILE A 87 -10.49 10.04 21.02
N ALA A 88 -11.17 10.97 21.71
CA ALA A 88 -10.64 11.56 22.93
C ALA A 88 -10.34 10.49 23.99
N ALA A 89 -9.22 10.62 24.71
CA ALA A 89 -8.73 9.58 25.62
C ALA A 89 -9.77 9.12 26.66
N ASN A 90 -10.59 10.04 27.16
CA ASN A 90 -11.67 9.76 28.12
C ASN A 90 -12.85 8.98 27.51
N ASN A 91 -12.98 8.97 26.19
CA ASN A 91 -14.07 8.32 25.45
C ASN A 91 -13.68 6.94 24.89
N ILE A 92 -12.39 6.55 24.92
CA ILE A 92 -11.92 5.27 24.37
C ILE A 92 -12.63 4.08 25.03
N ILE A 93 -12.95 4.17 26.32
CA ILE A 93 -13.67 3.10 27.04
C ILE A 93 -15.05 2.78 26.43
N ASN A 94 -15.66 3.76 25.74
CA ASN A 94 -16.95 3.58 25.06
C ASN A 94 -16.82 2.76 23.76
N GLU A 95 -15.61 2.43 23.34
CA GLU A 95 -15.34 1.54 22.21
C GLU A 95 -15.23 0.07 22.63
N LYS A 96 -15.43 -0.25 23.91
CA LYS A 96 -15.55 -1.63 24.39
C LYS A 96 -16.65 -2.37 23.63
N GLY A 97 -16.39 -3.62 23.23
CA GLY A 97 -17.36 -4.45 22.52
C GLY A 97 -17.47 -4.14 21.01
N LYS A 98 -16.61 -3.26 20.46
CA LYS A 98 -16.65 -2.83 19.06
C LYS A 98 -15.43 -3.29 18.24
N ALA A 99 -14.89 -4.47 18.56
CA ALA A 99 -13.79 -5.06 17.79
C ALA A 99 -14.15 -5.15 16.31
N GLN A 100 -13.14 -4.97 15.44
CA GLN A 100 -13.30 -5.13 14.00
C GLN A 100 -12.84 -6.54 13.59
N ILE A 101 -13.69 -7.27 12.85
CA ILE A 101 -13.39 -8.66 12.41
C ILE A 101 -12.09 -8.72 11.62
N ALA A 102 -11.92 -7.76 10.70
CA ALA A 102 -10.67 -7.52 10.03
C ALA A 102 -9.98 -6.41 10.85
N SER A 103 -8.86 -6.75 11.49
CA SER A 103 -8.06 -5.73 12.17
C SER A 103 -7.66 -4.63 11.19
N PRO A 104 -7.45 -3.38 11.66
CA PRO A 104 -7.04 -2.27 10.82
C PRO A 104 -5.82 -2.63 9.95
N ILE A 105 -5.93 -2.39 8.65
CA ILE A 105 -4.81 -2.51 7.73
C ILE A 105 -3.98 -1.23 7.83
N ILE A 106 -2.71 -1.38 8.17
CA ILE A 106 -1.76 -0.27 8.24
C ILE A 106 -0.94 -0.25 6.95
N SER A 107 -0.99 0.86 6.22
CA SER A 107 -0.19 1.10 5.02
C SER A 107 0.73 2.29 5.25
N VAL A 108 2.01 2.12 4.93
CA VAL A 108 3.06 3.16 5.04
C VAL A 108 3.91 3.14 3.78
N ASN A 109 4.46 4.28 3.39
CA ASN A 109 5.42 4.37 2.29
C ASN A 109 6.85 4.20 2.81
N VAL A 110 7.77 4.01 1.87
CA VAL A 110 9.20 4.05 2.18
C VAL A 110 9.56 5.42 2.77
N MET A 111 10.33 5.42 3.86
CA MET A 111 10.73 6.58 4.66
C MET A 111 9.65 7.21 5.56
N ASP A 112 8.40 6.73 5.56
CA ASP A 112 7.41 7.20 6.53
C ASP A 112 7.81 6.77 7.95
N GLU A 113 7.51 7.63 8.93
CA GLU A 113 7.64 7.30 10.36
C GLU A 113 6.26 6.98 10.94
N LEU A 114 6.10 5.80 11.55
CA LEU A 114 4.86 5.38 12.21
C LEU A 114 5.05 5.27 13.72
N TYR A 115 4.25 6.02 14.47
CA TYR A 115 4.09 5.86 15.91
C TYR A 115 2.75 5.18 16.21
N LEU A 116 2.82 3.97 16.75
CA LEU A 116 1.65 3.20 17.17
C LEU A 116 1.50 3.24 18.69
N LYS A 117 0.39 3.78 19.16
CA LYS A 117 -0.05 3.63 20.55
C LYS A 117 -1.05 2.49 20.65
N LEU A 118 -0.84 1.61 21.63
CA LEU A 118 -1.77 0.55 21.99
C LEU A 118 -2.36 0.83 23.38
N THR A 119 -3.65 0.60 23.58
CA THR A 119 -4.35 0.77 24.86
C THR A 119 -5.38 -0.33 25.06
#